data_AF-W7T937-F1
#
_entry.id   AF-W7T937-F1
#
_cell.length_a   1.000
_cell.length_b   1.000
_cell.length_c   1.000
_cell.angle_alpha   90.00
_cell.angle_beta   90.00
_cell.angle_gamma   90.00
#
_symmetry.space_group_name_H-M   'P 1'
#
loop_
_entity.id
_entity.type
_entity.pdbx_description
1 polymer ?
#
loop_
_entity_poly.entity_id
_entity_poly.type
_entity_poly.pdbx_seq_one_letter_code
_entity_poly.pdbx_strand_id
1 'polypeptide(L)'
;MLVTSKLRNAFTLAAKWVKEHHKEANAPNSVLFRLYGLYKRSTAGACNVRVPTMLVEPIARERYNSWKLASGLTEEQAMRAYLDLVRVTFPAFVEAAAPELKDLDDLQSVKEENRALLAETTEVLALYSKLQQVRG
;
A
#
# COMPACT_ATOMS: atom_id res chain seq x y z
N MET A 1 8.96 3.43 -13.62
CA MET A 1 8.31 4.62 -13.00
C MET A 1 6.79 4.69 -13.21
N LEU A 2 6.18 3.85 -14.06
CA LEU A 2 4.70 3.80 -14.25
C LEU A 2 3.92 3.17 -13.08
N VAL A 3 4.58 2.30 -12.31
CA VAL A 3 3.97 1.56 -11.20
C VAL A 3 3.59 2.45 -10.03
N THR A 4 4.47 3.39 -9.68
CA THR A 4 4.29 4.32 -8.56
C THR A 4 3.24 5.38 -8.87
N SER A 5 3.12 5.82 -10.13
CA SER A 5 2.07 6.78 -10.53
C SER A 5 0.67 6.17 -10.46
N LYS A 6 0.48 4.93 -10.94
CA LYS A 6 -0.81 4.22 -10.84
C LYS A 6 -1.24 3.99 -9.39
N LEU A 7 -0.33 3.47 -8.56
CA LEU A 7 -0.60 3.23 -7.14
C LEU A 7 -0.99 4.52 -6.42
N ARG A 8 -0.29 5.62 -6.72
CA ARG A 8 -0.60 6.93 -6.14
C ARG A 8 -1.96 7.44 -6.58
N ASN A 9 -2.33 7.30 -7.85
CA ASN A 9 -3.64 7.70 -8.35
C ASN A 9 -4.78 6.94 -7.65
N ALA A 10 -4.68 5.60 -7.59
CA ALA A 10 -5.65 4.77 -6.90
C ALA A 10 -5.76 5.15 -5.40
N PHE A 11 -4.62 5.35 -4.73
CA PHE A 11 -4.59 5.81 -3.34
C PHE A 11 -5.29 7.16 -3.17
N THR A 12 -5.03 8.14 -4.04
CA THR A 12 -5.66 9.47 -3.95
C THR A 12 -7.16 9.41 -4.17
N LEU A 13 -7.62 8.56 -5.10
CA LEU A 13 -9.04 8.36 -5.35
C LEU A 13 -9.72 7.69 -4.15
N ALA A 14 -9.13 6.62 -3.62
CA ALA A 14 -9.62 5.94 -2.43
C ALA A 14 -9.70 6.90 -1.23
N ALA A 15 -8.65 7.70 -1.00
CA ALA A 15 -8.62 8.66 0.10
C ALA A 15 -9.70 9.73 -0.03
N LYS A 16 -9.97 10.21 -1.26
CA LYS A 16 -11.06 11.14 -1.54
C LYS A 16 -12.42 10.48 -1.26
N TRP A 17 -12.64 9.28 -1.79
CA TRP A 17 -13.90 8.57 -1.63
C TRP A 17 -14.20 8.27 -0.16
N VAL A 18 -13.22 7.77 0.60
CA VAL A 18 -13.37 7.52 2.05
C VAL A 18 -13.70 8.82 2.78
N LYS A 19 -13.05 9.94 2.46
CA LYS A 19 -13.36 11.23 3.10
C LYS A 19 -14.83 11.62 2.91
N GLU A 20 -15.39 11.37 1.73
CA GLU A 20 -16.78 11.71 1.39
C GLU A 20 -17.78 10.71 1.99
N HIS A 21 -17.50 9.41 1.96
CA HIS A 21 -18.48 8.34 2.22
C HIS A 21 -18.21 7.53 3.52
N HIS A 22 -17.15 7.81 4.29
CA HIS A 22 -16.82 7.03 5.50
C HIS A 22 -17.95 6.96 6.54
N LYS A 23 -18.85 7.95 6.54
CA LYS A 23 -20.01 7.98 7.45
C LYS A 23 -21.10 6.98 7.05
N GLU A 24 -21.23 6.70 5.76
CA GLU A 24 -22.30 5.87 5.21
C GLU A 24 -22.03 4.38 5.45
N ALA A 25 -20.76 3.99 5.51
CA ALA A 25 -20.37 2.60 5.71
C ALA A 25 -20.40 2.11 7.17
N ASN A 26 -20.72 3.00 8.13
CA ASN A 26 -20.77 2.71 9.57
C ASN A 26 -19.53 1.93 10.08
N ALA A 27 -18.35 2.25 9.55
CA ALA A 27 -17.12 1.55 9.89
C ALA A 27 -16.69 1.86 11.34
N PRO A 28 -16.14 0.90 12.08
CA PRO A 28 -15.69 1.14 13.44
C PRO A 28 -14.54 2.16 13.46
N ASN A 29 -14.51 3.02 14.49
CA ASN A 29 -13.51 4.09 14.63
C ASN A 29 -12.06 3.58 14.55
N SER A 30 -11.81 2.34 15.02
CA SER A 30 -10.50 1.69 14.94
C SER A 30 -10.01 1.55 13.49
N VAL A 31 -10.90 1.25 12.55
CA VAL A 31 -10.57 1.17 11.12
C VAL A 31 -10.27 2.56 10.56
N LEU A 32 -11.04 3.58 10.94
CA LEU A 32 -10.77 4.96 10.54
C LEU A 32 -9.42 5.46 11.07
N PHE A 33 -9.02 5.08 12.29
CA PHE A 33 -7.69 5.40 12.82
C PHE A 33 -6.57 4.68 12.07
N ARG A 34 -6.76 3.41 11.71
CA ARG A 34 -5.79 2.67 10.89
C ARG A 34 -5.64 3.28 9.50
N LEU A 35 -6.74 3.64 8.84
CA LEU A 35 -6.73 4.37 7.56
C LEU A 35 -6.02 5.71 7.69
N TYR A 36 -6.27 6.46 8.78
CA TYR A 36 -5.56 7.70 9.05
C TYR A 36 -4.04 7.47 9.17
N GLY A 37 -3.61 6.46 9.93
CA GLY A 37 -2.19 6.16 10.12
C GLY A 37 -1.47 5.81 8.81
N LEU A 38 -2.10 4.98 7.99
CA LEU A 38 -1.61 4.62 6.65
C LEU A 38 -1.58 5.83 5.72
N TYR A 39 -2.64 6.64 5.69
CA TYR A 39 -2.70 7.88 4.91
C TYR A 39 -1.59 8.85 5.29
N LYS A 40 -1.37 9.06 6.59
CA LYS A 40 -0.31 9.93 7.10
C LYS A 40 1.07 9.39 6.75
N ARG A 41 1.28 8.07 6.79
CA ARG A 41 2.54 7.50 6.33
C ARG A 41 2.76 7.74 4.84
N SER A 42 1.75 7.52 4.00
CA SER A 42 1.84 7.71 2.55
C SER A 42 2.05 9.16 2.11
N THR A 43 1.63 10.15 2.92
CA THR A 43 1.66 11.58 2.53
C THR A 43 2.68 12.42 3.27
N ALA A 44 2.93 12.10 4.54
CA ALA A 44 3.81 12.86 5.42
C ALA A 44 5.03 12.05 5.89
N GLY A 45 5.12 10.77 5.54
CA GLY A 45 6.21 9.90 5.96
C GLY A 45 6.13 9.48 7.43
N ALA A 46 7.29 9.38 8.09
CA ALA A 46 7.38 8.80 9.43
C ALA A 46 6.72 9.72 10.46
N CYS A 47 6.07 9.13 11.46
CA CYS A 47 5.47 9.91 12.54
C CYS A 47 6.56 10.70 13.27
N ASN A 48 6.45 12.03 13.18
CA ASN A 48 7.42 13.01 13.64
C ASN A 48 6.81 14.06 14.58
N VAL A 49 5.59 13.82 15.07
CA VAL A 49 4.88 14.73 15.98
C VAL A 49 5.05 14.30 17.44
N ARG A 50 4.79 15.23 18.36
CA ARG A 50 4.75 14.93 19.80
C ARG A 50 3.63 13.95 20.11
N VAL A 51 3.90 13.05 21.05
CA VAL A 51 2.92 12.08 21.55
C VAL A 51 1.81 12.82 22.32
N PRO A 52 0.53 12.75 21.89
CA PRO A 52 -0.59 13.42 22.57
C PRO A 52 -0.86 12.83 23.95
N THR A 53 -1.47 13.58 24.88
CA THR A 53 -1.74 13.05 26.23
C THR A 53 -3.08 12.30 26.26
N MET A 54 -3.09 11.04 26.69
CA MET A 54 -4.31 10.18 26.65
C MET A 54 -5.45 10.72 27.52
N LEU A 55 -5.12 11.35 28.66
CA LEU A 55 -6.11 11.93 29.58
C LEU A 55 -6.87 13.13 29.00
N VAL A 56 -6.27 13.87 28.06
CA VAL A 56 -6.83 15.10 27.50
C VAL A 56 -7.29 14.90 26.06
N GLU A 57 -6.56 14.10 25.29
CA GLU A 57 -6.74 13.95 23.85
C GLU A 57 -6.75 12.46 23.43
N PRO A 58 -7.72 11.64 23.90
CA PRO A 58 -7.73 10.21 23.64
C PRO A 58 -7.83 9.87 22.14
N ILE A 59 -8.63 10.62 21.37
CA ILE A 59 -8.77 10.41 19.92
C ILE A 59 -7.47 10.77 19.18
N ALA A 60 -6.80 11.86 19.58
CA ALA A 60 -5.53 12.25 18.98
C ALA A 60 -4.44 11.21 19.29
N ARG A 61 -4.46 10.65 20.50
CA ARG A 61 -3.59 9.53 20.89
C ARG A 61 -3.78 8.32 19.98
N GLU A 62 -5.01 7.92 19.68
CA GLU A 62 -5.26 6.76 18.79
C GLU A 62 -4.80 7.00 17.34
N ARG A 63 -5.03 8.21 16.83
CA ARG A 63 -4.50 8.64 15.53
C ARG A 63 -2.97 8.63 15.51
N TYR A 64 -2.35 9.11 16.58
CA TYR A 64 -0.90 9.07 16.76
C TYR A 64 -0.39 7.63 16.77
N ASN A 65 -0.98 6.76 17.58
CA ASN A 65 -0.61 5.34 17.69
C ASN A 65 -0.66 4.66 16.32
N SER A 66 -1.75 4.88 15.57
CA SER A 66 -1.92 4.31 14.23
C SER A 66 -0.88 4.82 13.23
N TRP A 67 -0.55 6.12 13.24
CA TRP A 67 0.51 6.66 12.38
C TRP A 67 1.90 6.16 12.81
N LYS A 68 2.14 6.02 14.12
CA LYS A 68 3.39 5.50 14.66
C LYS A 68 3.61 4.04 14.23
N LEU A 69 2.58 3.20 14.29
CA LEU A 69 2.62 1.82 13.80
C LEU A 69 2.92 1.74 12.30
N ALA A 70 2.31 2.61 11.49
CA ALA A 70 2.55 2.67 10.06
C ALA A 70 3.95 3.21 9.69
N SER A 71 4.70 3.81 10.62
CA SER A 71 5.97 4.49 10.33
C SER A 71 7.08 3.57 9.84
N GLY A 72 6.99 2.26 10.09
CA GLY A 72 7.95 1.27 9.60
C GLY A 72 7.76 0.86 8.12
N LEU A 73 6.63 1.22 7.50
CA LEU A 73 6.33 0.87 6.11
C LEU A 73 7.00 1.84 5.13
N THR A 74 7.33 1.44 3.91
CA THR A 74 7.62 2.42 2.84
C THR A 74 6.36 3.19 2.43
N GLU A 75 6.51 4.27 1.67
CA GLU A 75 5.38 5.02 1.11
C GLU A 75 4.46 4.09 0.29
N GLU A 76 5.04 3.28 -0.60
CA GLU A 76 4.29 2.36 -1.46
C GLU A 76 3.62 1.25 -0.67
N GLN A 77 4.27 0.73 0.38
CA GLN A 77 3.67 -0.27 1.26
C GLN A 77 2.48 0.30 2.03
N ALA A 78 2.58 1.54 2.50
CA ALA A 78 1.49 2.22 3.18
C ALA A 78 0.31 2.50 2.24
N MET A 79 0.56 2.91 0.99
CA MET A 79 -0.48 3.11 -0.03
C MET A 79 -1.20 1.79 -0.36
N ARG A 80 -0.46 0.69 -0.56
CA ARG A 80 -1.07 -0.63 -0.81
C ARG A 80 -1.92 -1.09 0.37
N ALA A 81 -1.37 -1.05 1.58
CA ALA A 81 -2.11 -1.43 2.78
C ALA A 81 -3.34 -0.54 3.03
N TYR A 82 -3.30 0.73 2.63
CA TYR A 82 -4.48 1.60 2.65
C TYR A 82 -5.56 1.09 1.71
N LEU A 83 -5.22 0.82 0.45
CA LEU A 83 -6.15 0.30 -0.55
C LEU A 83 -6.75 -1.04 -0.13
N ASP A 84 -5.93 -1.96 0.39
CA ASP A 84 -6.41 -3.26 0.87
C ASP A 84 -7.43 -3.11 2.01
N LEU A 85 -7.14 -2.20 2.96
CA LEU A 85 -8.06 -1.94 4.06
C LEU A 85 -9.36 -1.28 3.56
N VAL A 86 -9.28 -0.38 2.58
CA VAL A 86 -10.47 0.22 1.96
C VAL A 86 -11.30 -0.82 1.23
N ARG A 87 -10.68 -1.74 0.47
CA ARG A 87 -11.38 -2.84 -0.23
C ARG A 87 -12.20 -3.69 0.73
N VAL A 88 -11.62 -4.04 1.88
CA VAL A 88 -12.29 -4.88 2.90
C VAL A 88 -13.39 -4.11 3.65
N THR A 89 -13.17 -2.82 3.91
CA THR A 89 -14.06 -2.02 4.75
C THR A 89 -15.22 -1.40 3.96
N PHE A 90 -14.98 -1.04 2.70
CA PHE A 90 -15.93 -0.31 1.85
C PHE A 90 -16.14 -1.05 0.53
N PRO A 91 -16.95 -2.14 0.51
CA PRO A 91 -17.25 -2.85 -0.73
C PRO A 91 -17.86 -1.95 -1.82
N ALA A 92 -18.67 -0.95 -1.42
CA ALA A 92 -19.24 0.04 -2.34
C ALA A 92 -18.18 0.89 -3.07
N PHE A 93 -17.02 1.13 -2.44
CA PHE A 93 -15.89 1.77 -3.12
C PHE A 93 -15.29 0.85 -4.18
N VAL A 94 -15.19 -0.45 -3.89
CA VAL A 94 -14.65 -1.42 -4.85
C VAL A 94 -15.52 -1.45 -6.11
N GLU A 95 -16.83 -1.43 -5.98
CA GLU A 95 -17.73 -1.35 -7.15
C GLU A 95 -17.58 -0.03 -7.93
N ALA A 96 -17.41 1.10 -7.22
CA ALA A 96 -17.25 2.40 -7.85
C ALA A 96 -15.85 2.60 -8.50
N ALA A 97 -14.81 1.99 -7.95
CA ALA A 97 -13.40 2.14 -8.36
C ALA A 97 -12.81 0.87 -9.02
N ALA A 98 -13.64 -0.16 -9.25
CA ALA A 98 -13.27 -1.44 -9.84
C ALA A 98 -12.35 -1.34 -11.06
N PRO A 99 -12.59 -0.45 -12.06
CA PRO A 99 -11.73 -0.39 -13.24
C PRO A 99 -10.29 0.05 -12.92
N GLU A 100 -10.09 0.97 -11.98
CA GLU A 100 -8.76 1.52 -11.67
C GLU A 100 -7.96 0.64 -10.69
N LEU A 101 -8.66 -0.15 -9.87
CA LEU A 101 -8.07 -1.12 -8.94
C LEU A 101 -7.69 -2.44 -9.62
N LYS A 102 -8.44 -2.87 -10.64
CA LYS A 102 -8.16 -4.11 -11.39
C LYS A 102 -6.81 -4.05 -12.11
N ASP A 103 -6.49 -2.88 -12.65
CA ASP A 103 -5.20 -2.58 -13.28
C ASP A 103 -3.98 -2.66 -12.33
N LEU A 104 -4.19 -2.63 -11.00
CA LEU A 104 -3.13 -2.81 -9.99
C LEU A 104 -2.84 -4.29 -9.70
N ASP A 105 -3.86 -5.15 -9.72
CA ASP A 105 -3.70 -6.60 -9.54
C ASP A 105 -3.00 -7.22 -10.78
N ASP A 106 -3.31 -6.72 -11.99
CA ASP A 106 -2.59 -7.08 -13.24
C ASP A 106 -1.11 -6.68 -13.21
N LEU A 107 -0.71 -5.77 -12.32
CA LEU A 107 0.68 -5.42 -12.14
C LEU A 107 1.45 -6.43 -11.27
N GLN A 108 0.76 -7.16 -10.38
CA GLN A 108 1.35 -8.28 -9.67
C GLN A 108 1.64 -9.43 -10.64
N SER A 109 0.71 -9.75 -11.55
CA SER A 109 0.98 -10.76 -12.59
C SER A 109 2.17 -10.36 -13.46
N VAL A 110 2.26 -9.09 -13.89
CA VAL A 110 3.43 -8.57 -14.62
C VAL A 110 4.72 -8.66 -13.79
N LYS A 111 4.67 -8.46 -12.47
CA LYS A 111 5.84 -8.63 -11.59
C LYS A 111 6.25 -10.10 -11.45
N GLU A 112 5.30 -11.01 -11.33
CA GLU A 112 5.53 -12.45 -11.29
C GLU A 112 6.15 -12.93 -12.60
N GLU A 113 5.62 -12.50 -13.74
CA GLU A 113 6.15 -12.79 -15.08
C GLU A 113 7.58 -12.25 -15.25
N ASN A 114 7.83 -11.00 -14.87
CA ASN A 114 9.18 -10.42 -14.92
C ASN A 114 10.15 -11.15 -13.98
N ARG A 115 9.69 -11.61 -12.81
CA ARG A 115 10.50 -12.41 -11.89
C ARG A 115 10.83 -13.79 -12.48
N ALA A 116 9.87 -14.42 -13.15
CA ALA A 116 10.07 -15.70 -13.83
C ALA A 116 11.08 -15.57 -14.99
N LEU A 117 10.97 -14.52 -15.80
CA LEU A 117 11.93 -14.22 -16.87
C LEU A 117 13.35 -13.98 -16.33
N LEU A 118 13.46 -13.26 -15.20
CA LEU A 118 14.75 -13.03 -14.53
C LEU A 118 15.36 -14.33 -13.97
N ALA A 119 14.53 -15.26 -13.48
CA ALA A 119 15.01 -16.56 -13.02
C ALA A 119 15.55 -17.39 -14.20
N GLU A 120 14.81 -17.44 -15.31
CA GLU A 120 15.20 -18.16 -16.53
C GLU A 120 16.50 -17.60 -17.14
N THR A 121 16.65 -16.27 -17.20
CA THR A 121 17.88 -15.64 -17.67
C THR A 121 19.08 -15.87 -16.74
N THR A 122 18.85 -15.99 -15.43
CA THR A 122 19.91 -16.32 -14.46
C THR A 122 20.38 -17.77 -14.63
N GLU A 123 19.47 -18.71 -14.90
CA GLU A 123 19.81 -20.10 -15.19
C GLU A 123 20.61 -20.24 -16.50
N VAL A 124 20.24 -19.50 -17.54
CA VAL A 124 20.98 -19.47 -18.82
C VAL A 124 22.40 -18.93 -18.62
N LEU A 125 22.57 -17.85 -17.84
CA LEU A 125 23.89 -17.30 -17.52
C LEU A 125 24.75 -18.28 -16.70
N ALA A 126 24.13 -19.01 -15.75
CA ALA A 126 24.82 -20.03 -14.96
C ALA A 126 25.28 -21.22 -15.81
N LEU A 127 24.47 -21.65 -16.78
CA LEU A 127 24.84 -22.67 -17.77
C LEU A 127 25.99 -22.20 -18.67
N TYR A 128 25.95 -20.96 -19.15
CA TYR A 128 27.00 -20.39 -19.99
C TYR A 128 28.35 -20.31 -19.25
N SER A 129 28.32 -19.93 -17.97
CA SER A 129 29.51 -19.91 -17.10
C SER A 129 30.11 -21.31 -16.89
N LYS A 130 29.27 -22.33 -16.68
CA LYS A 130 29.73 -23.73 -16.57
C LYS A 130 30.39 -24.24 -17.84
N LEU A 131 29.86 -23.89 -19.02
CA LEU A 131 30.46 -24.29 -20.30
C LEU A 131 31.82 -23.65 -20.56
N GLN A 132 32.03 -22.41 -20.08
CA GLN A 132 33.33 -21.74 -20.20
C GLN A 132 34.41 -22.35 -19.30
N GLN A 133 34.03 -23.00 -18.19
CA GLN A 133 34.97 -23.67 -17.26
C GLN A 133 35.45 -25.04 -17.76
N VAL A 134 34.80 -25.64 -18.76
CA VAL A 134 35.12 -27.00 -19.30
C VAL A 134 36.07 -26.94 -20.50
N ARG A 135 36.47 -25.74 -20.96
CA ARG A 135 37.36 -25.51 -22.12
C ARG A 135 38.81 -25.14 -21.76
N GLY A 136 39.23 -25.29 -20.50
CA GLY A 136 40.62 -25.19 -20.07
C GLY A 136 41.19 -26.57 -19.77
#